data_AF-A0A842QVU6-F1
#
_entry.id   AF-A0A842QVU6-F1
#
_cell.length_a   1.000
_cell.length_b   1.000
_cell.length_c   1.000
_cell.angle_alpha   90.00
_cell.angle_beta   90.00
_cell.angle_gamma   90.00
#
_symmetry.space_group_name_H-M   'P 1'
#
loop_
_entity.id
_entity.type
_entity.pdbx_description
1 polymer ?
#
loop_
_entity_poly.entity_id
_entity_poly.type
_entity_poly.pdbx_seq_one_letter_code
_entity_poly.pdbx_strand_id
1 'polypeptide(L)' 'MSSLEKNYEKLMEHSKELAIVLTENVYGYGNLYDPEDLVEIVTGVGLVVDPFIDYLDRKFARIYGY' A
#
# COMPACT_ATOMS: atom_id res chain seq x y z
N MET A 1 16.13 21.24 -14.81
CA MET A 1 15.18 20.11 -14.76
C MET A 1 13.77 20.65 -14.80
N SER A 2 12.96 20.13 -15.71
CA SER A 2 11.55 20.48 -15.87
C SER A 2 10.71 19.97 -14.68
N SER A 3 9.53 20.56 -14.47
CA SER A 3 8.58 20.07 -13.46
C SER A 3 8.16 18.61 -13.71
N LEU A 4 8.18 18.15 -14.96
CA LEU A 4 7.84 16.79 -15.34
C LEU A 4 8.91 15.79 -14.90
N GLU A 5 10.19 16.10 -15.14
CA GLU A 5 11.32 15.25 -14.71
C GLU A 5 11.34 15.08 -13.18
N LYS A 6 11.14 16.16 -12.43
CA LYS A 6 11.04 16.12 -10.96
C LYS A 6 9.89 15.25 -10.47
N ASN A 7 8.75 15.28 -11.16
CA ASN A 7 7.61 14.42 -10.82
C ASN A 7 7.90 12.94 -11.08
N TYR A 8 8.59 12.62 -12.18
CA TYR A 8 8.98 11.23 -12.48
C TYR A 8 10.00 10.70 -11.49
N GLU A 9 11.03 11.46 -11.14
CA GLU A 9 12.00 11.04 -10.12
C GLU A 9 11.30 10.79 -8.78
N LYS A 10 10.42 11.70 -8.38
CA LYS A 10 9.64 11.52 -7.15
C LYS A 10 8.80 10.24 -7.21
N LEU A 11 8.11 9.98 -8.31
CA LEU A 11 7.31 8.76 -8.50
C LEU A 11 8.18 7.49 -8.42
N MET A 12 9.35 7.51 -9.06
CA MET A 12 10.29 6.39 -9.06
C MET A 12 10.89 6.13 -7.69
N GLU A 13 11.05 7.16 -6.86
CA GLU A 13 11.54 6.98 -5.50
C GLU A 13 10.49 6.32 -4.60
N HIS A 14 9.25 6.82 -4.65
CA HIS A 14 8.14 6.22 -3.87
C HIS A 14 7.85 4.77 -4.28
N SER A 15 8.02 4.42 -5.56
CA SER A 15 7.81 3.04 -6.01
C SER A 15 8.86 2.07 -5.47
N LYS A 16 10.11 2.51 -5.31
CA LYS A 16 11.16 1.70 -4.68
C LYS A 16 10.88 1.49 -3.20
N GLU A 17 10.50 2.54 -2.48
CA GLU A 17 10.14 2.45 -1.05
C GLU A 17 9.00 1.44 -0.85
N LEU A 18 7.96 1.50 -1.68
CA LEU A 18 6.86 0.53 -1.65
C LEU A 18 7.34 -0.89 -1.94
N ALA A 19 8.20 -1.09 -2.94
CA ALA A 19 8.72 -2.42 -3.26
C ALA A 19 9.54 -3.01 -2.11
N ILE A 20 10.34 -2.20 -1.42
CA ILE A 20 11.12 -2.61 -0.24
C ILE A 20 10.16 -3.04 0.88
N VAL A 21 9.20 -2.19 1.25
CA VAL A 21 8.23 -2.49 2.32
C VAL A 21 7.45 -3.76 2.03
N LEU A 22 6.96 -3.94 0.80
CA LEU A 22 6.22 -5.16 0.41
C LEU A 22 7.10 -6.41 0.41
N THR A 23 8.37 -6.27 0.04
CA THR A 23 9.30 -7.41 0.07
C THR A 23 9.62 -7.83 1.49
N GLU A 24 9.90 -6.88 2.38
CA GLU A 24 10.28 -7.16 3.76
C GLU A 24 9.10 -7.68 4.59
N ASN A 25 7.89 -7.15 4.35
CA ASN A 25 6.75 -7.43 5.19
C ASN A 25 5.79 -8.48 4.60
N VAL A 26 5.84 -8.77 3.29
CA VAL A 26 4.90 -9.74 2.69
C VAL A 26 5.65 -10.81 1.91
N TYR A 27 6.37 -10.45 0.85
CA TYR A 27 6.97 -11.45 -0.05
C TYR A 27 8.08 -12.27 0.61
N GLY A 28 8.82 -11.69 1.56
CA GLY A 28 9.90 -12.35 2.29
C GLY A 28 9.44 -13.51 3.17
N TYR A 29 8.17 -13.52 3.59
CA TYR A 29 7.61 -14.60 4.40
C TYR A 29 7.19 -15.83 3.58
N GLY A 30 6.96 -15.69 2.27
CA GLY A 30 6.56 -16.80 1.41
C GLY A 30 5.30 -17.51 1.92
N ASN A 31 5.42 -18.80 2.26
CA ASN A 31 4.34 -19.62 2.83
C ASN A 31 4.61 -20.00 4.29
N LEU A 32 5.34 -19.15 5.03
CA LEU A 32 5.69 -19.40 6.43
C LEU A 32 4.49 -19.24 7.38
N TYR A 33 3.54 -18.36 7.01
CA TYR A 33 2.34 -18.07 7.76
C TYR A 33 1.12 -18.31 6.87
N ASP A 34 0.01 -18.72 7.49
CA ASP A 34 -1.28 -18.70 6.80
C ASP A 34 -1.63 -17.24 6.44
N PRO A 35 -2.38 -17.01 5.34
CA PRO A 35 -2.64 -15.65 4.86
C PRO A 35 -3.32 -14.74 5.89
N GLU A 36 -4.20 -15.28 6.73
CA GLU A 36 -4.88 -14.52 7.78
C GLU A 36 -3.90 -14.07 8.88
N ASP A 37 -3.04 -14.98 9.33
CA ASP A 37 -1.99 -14.69 10.32
C ASP A 37 -0.99 -13.67 9.78
N LEU A 38 -0.61 -13.78 8.50
CA LEU A 38 0.32 -12.83 7.88
C LEU A 38 -0.25 -11.41 7.86
N VAL A 39 -1.55 -11.24 7.61
CA VAL A 39 -2.20 -9.92 7.66
C VAL A 39 -2.09 -9.33 9.07
N GLU A 40 -2.35 -10.13 10.11
CA GLU A 40 -2.24 -9.68 11.50
C GLU A 40 -0.80 -9.33 11.89
N ILE A 41 0.17 -10.16 11.51
CA ILE A 41 1.60 -9.93 11.78
C ILE A 41 2.08 -8.62 11.14
N VAL A 42 1.65 -8.33 9.91
CA VAL A 42 2.16 -7.19 9.13
C VAL A 42 1.44 -5.89 9.48
N THR A 43 0.13 -5.96 9.70
CA THR A 43 -0.71 -4.77 9.88
C THR A 43 -1.01 -4.48 11.36
N GLY A 44 -0.74 -5.43 12.25
CA GLY A 44 -1.07 -5.37 13.68
C GLY A 44 -2.56 -5.57 13.99
N VAL A 45 -3.38 -5.85 12.97
CA VAL A 45 -4.82 -6.12 13.08
C VAL A 45 -5.19 -7.29 12.18
N GLY A 46 -6.17 -8.09 12.59
CA GLY A 46 -6.69 -9.17 11.74
C GLY A 46 -7.31 -8.68 10.44
N LEU A 47 -7.80 -9.61 9.61
CA LEU A 47 -8.42 -9.28 8.32
C LEU A 47 -9.74 -8.50 8.52
N VAL A 48 -9.67 -7.17 8.36
CA VAL A 48 -10.81 -6.24 8.49
C VAL A 48 -11.09 -5.51 7.17
N VAL A 49 -12.37 -5.20 6.94
CA VAL A 49 -12.84 -4.57 5.69
C VAL A 49 -12.65 -3.05 5.67
N ASP A 50 -12.55 -2.41 6.83
CA ASP A 50 -12.59 -0.95 6.97
C ASP A 50 -11.53 -0.21 6.13
N PRO A 51 -10.24 -0.63 6.06
CA PRO A 51 -9.25 0.08 5.26
C PRO A 51 -9.61 0.15 3.78
N PHE A 52 -10.31 -0.86 3.27
CA PHE A 52 -10.76 -0.90 1.89
C PHE A 52 -11.96 0.02 1.66
N ILE A 53 -12.95 0.01 2.56
CA ILE A 53 -14.11 0.91 2.47
C ILE A 53 -13.66 2.37 2.57
N ASP A 54 -12.79 2.69 3.53
CA ASP A 54 -12.18 4.01 3.70
C ASP A 54 -11.46 4.48 2.44
N TYR A 55 -10.68 3.59 1.80
CA TYR A 55 -10.01 3.91 0.55
C TYR A 55 -11.00 4.25 -0.57
N LEU A 56 -12.05 3.45 -0.73
CA LEU A 56 -13.06 3.67 -1.76
C LEU A 56 -13.78 5.00 -1.52
N ASP A 57 -14.24 5.23 -0.29
CA ASP A 57 -14.95 6.45 0.07
C ASP A 57 -14.11 7.69 -0.20
N ARG A 58 -12.88 7.75 0.33
CA ARG A 58 -11.97 8.89 0.09
C ARG A 58 -11.63 9.08 -1.40
N LYS A 59 -11.43 7.99 -2.13
CA LYS A 59 -11.11 8.05 -3.56
C LYS A 59 -12.27 8.60 -4.36
N PHE A 60 -13.48 8.10 -4.10
CA PHE A 60 -14.66 8.49 -4.86
C PHE A 60 -15.22 9.84 -4.43
N ALA A 61 -15.13 10.21 -3.15
CA ALA A 61 -15.36 11.57 -2.68
C ALA A 61 -14.45 12.57 -3.41
N ARG A 62 -13.15 12.25 -3.61
CA ARG A 62 -12.24 13.13 -4.35
C ARG A 62 -12.54 13.23 -5.85
N ILE A 63 -13.05 12.17 -6.46
CA ILE A 63 -13.36 12.14 -7.91
C ILE A 63 -14.72 12.78 -8.21
N TYR A 64 -15.72 12.52 -7.36
CA TYR A 64 -17.12 12.88 -7.61
C TYR A 64 -17.64 14.03 -6.72
N GLY A 65 -16.93 14.37 -5.65
CA GLY A 65 -17.19 15.58 -4.85
C GLY A 65 -18.38 15.51 -3.91
N TYR A 66 -18.54 14.41 -3.17
CA TYR A 66 -19.50 14.32 -2.04
C TYR A 66 -18.77 14.24 -0.70
#